data_AF-A0A921B7T5-F1
#
_entry.id   AF-A0A921B7T5-F1
#
_cell.length_a   1.000
_cell.length_b   1.000
_cell.length_c   1.000
_cell.angle_alpha   90.00
_cell.angle_beta   90.00
_cell.angle_gamma   90.00
#
_symmetry.space_group_name_H-M   'P 1'
#
loop_
_entity.id
_entity.type
_entity.pdbx_description
1 polymer ?
#
loop_
_entity_poly.entity_id
_entity_poly.type
_entity_poly.pdbx_seq_one_letter_code
_entity_poly.pdbx_strand_id
1 'polypeptide(L)'
;MLVFIQIFLGAWTSTNYAAFSCTDFPLCQGKVFPNMNFLGGFNFFQDIGPNYLGGQLDLESRTAIHFTHRMGALVVSLFLSFLAWKIYKDNYKRVSLILMGLLLVQILLGVSNIIFQLPLLIAVAHNLGGLSLITYLMVLRFRYQDDN
;
A
#
# COMPACT_ATOMS: atom_id res chain seq x y z
N MET A 1 -10.97 8.19 0.69
CA MET A 1 -11.25 7.08 -0.24
C MET A 1 -9.98 6.42 -0.75
N LEU A 2 -9.01 7.16 -1.33
CA LEU A 2 -7.77 6.57 -1.89
C LEU A 2 -6.98 5.71 -0.90
N VAL A 3 -6.73 6.20 0.32
CA VAL A 3 -6.00 5.45 1.36
C VAL A 3 -6.73 4.17 1.77
N PHE A 4 -8.07 4.18 1.81
CA PHE A 4 -8.85 2.97 2.09
C PHE A 4 -8.65 1.90 1.02
N ILE A 5 -8.70 2.29 -0.26
CA ILE A 5 -8.44 1.36 -1.38
C ILE A 5 -7.03 0.80 -1.27
N GLN A 6 -6.04 1.63 -0.91
CA GLN A 6 -4.66 1.17 -0.75
C GLN A 6 -4.48 0.19 0.42
N ILE A 7 -5.17 0.42 1.53
CA ILE A 7 -5.20 -0.52 2.67
C ILE A 7 -5.84 -1.84 2.22
N PHE A 8 -6.95 -1.78 1.48
CA PHE A 8 -7.57 -2.97 0.91
C PHE A 8 -6.62 -3.73 -0.02
N LEU A 9 -5.92 -3.05 -0.94
CA LEU A 9 -4.93 -3.67 -1.81
C LEU A 9 -3.76 -4.29 -1.02
N GLY A 10 -3.37 -3.65 0.09
CA GLY A 10 -2.35 -4.19 1.01
C GLY A 10 -2.83 -5.47 1.69
N ALA A 11 -4.05 -5.47 2.22
CA ALA A 11 -4.69 -6.66 2.79
C ALA A 11 -4.83 -7.77 1.73
N TRP A 12 -5.24 -7.42 0.51
CA TRP A 12 -5.32 -8.36 -0.61
C TRP A 12 -3.97 -8.98 -0.95
N THR A 13 -2.90 -8.19 -0.88
CA THR A 13 -1.52 -8.68 -1.08
C THR A 13 -1.10 -9.68 -0.01
N SER A 14 -1.41 -9.40 1.27
CA SER A 14 -1.04 -10.28 2.37
C SER A 14 -1.86 -11.58 2.41
N THR A 15 -3.18 -11.50 2.19
CA THR A 15 -4.06 -12.69 2.21
C THR A 15 -3.77 -13.65 1.07
N ASN A 16 -3.29 -13.15 -0.07
CA ASN A 16 -2.97 -13.97 -1.23
C ASN A 16 -1.48 -14.36 -1.31
N TYR A 17 -0.69 -14.10 -0.26
CA TYR A 17 0.76 -14.36 -0.23
C TYR A 17 1.53 -13.74 -1.42
N ALA A 18 1.02 -12.63 -1.96
CA ALA A 18 1.55 -11.99 -3.16
C ALA A 18 2.78 -11.10 -2.87
N ALA A 19 3.07 -10.81 -1.61
CA ALA A 19 4.20 -9.98 -1.21
C ALA A 19 5.55 -10.50 -1.73
N PHE A 20 5.68 -11.82 -1.92
CA PHE A 20 6.92 -12.44 -2.42
C PHE A 20 7.00 -12.50 -3.96
N SER A 21 6.01 -12.03 -4.70
CA SER A 21 6.00 -12.13 -6.17
C SER A 21 6.92 -11.13 -6.87
N CYS A 22 7.22 -10.00 -6.22
CA CYS A 22 8.27 -9.07 -6.66
C CYS A 22 9.28 -8.92 -5.53
N THR A 23 10.43 -9.58 -5.63
CA THR A 23 11.49 -9.57 -4.61
C THR A 23 12.51 -8.45 -4.81
N ASP A 24 12.31 -7.61 -5.81
CA ASP A 24 13.17 -6.49 -6.22
C ASP A 24 12.41 -5.16 -6.22
N PHE A 25 13.17 -4.08 -6.14
CA PHE A 25 12.69 -2.69 -6.19
C PHE A 25 13.76 -1.81 -6.87
N PRO A 26 13.41 -0.90 -7.80
CA PRO A 26 12.07 -0.49 -8.21
C PRO A 26 11.40 -1.39 -9.26
N LEU A 27 12.14 -2.35 -9.83
CA LEU A 27 11.62 -3.33 -10.79
C LEU A 27 10.72 -4.38 -10.10
N CYS A 28 10.12 -5.25 -10.90
CA CYS A 28 9.52 -6.50 -10.45
C CYS A 28 9.99 -7.62 -11.37
N GLN A 29 10.67 -8.63 -10.83
CA GLN A 29 11.26 -9.74 -11.59
C GLN A 29 12.23 -9.26 -12.68
N GLY A 30 12.99 -8.19 -12.38
CA GLY A 30 13.93 -7.58 -13.33
C GLY A 30 13.26 -6.81 -14.48
N LYS A 31 11.93 -6.67 -14.48
CA LYS A 31 11.17 -5.94 -15.50
C LYS A 31 10.42 -4.77 -14.88
N VAL A 32 10.22 -3.71 -15.67
CA VAL A 32 9.33 -2.60 -15.27
C VAL A 32 7.86 -3.04 -15.34
N PHE A 33 7.53 -3.82 -16.37
CA PHE A 33 6.22 -4.43 -16.57
C PHE A 33 6.42 -5.95 -16.69
N PRO A 34 6.27 -6.71 -15.59
CA PRO A 34 6.33 -8.17 -15.63
C PRO A 34 5.08 -8.75 -16.29
N ASN A 35 5.11 -10.05 -16.59
CA ASN A 35 3.90 -10.76 -17.01
C ASN A 35 2.94 -10.85 -15.82
N MET A 36 1.66 -10.52 -16.07
CA MET A 36 0.65 -10.40 -15.02
C MET A 36 -0.68 -10.93 -15.50
N ASN A 37 -1.34 -11.71 -14.67
CA ASN A 37 -2.70 -12.21 -14.89
C ASN A 37 -3.68 -11.48 -13.97
N PHE A 38 -4.21 -10.34 -14.40
CA PHE A 38 -5.16 -9.57 -13.61
C PHE A 38 -6.49 -10.29 -13.38
N LEU A 39 -6.94 -11.09 -14.36
CA LEU A 39 -8.18 -11.85 -14.27
C LEU A 39 -8.11 -12.90 -13.16
N GLY A 40 -6.99 -13.61 -13.05
CA GLY A 40 -6.74 -14.53 -11.95
C GLY A 40 -6.49 -13.79 -10.63
N GLY A 41 -5.62 -12.77 -10.63
CA GLY A 41 -5.22 -12.03 -9.42
C GLY A 41 -6.34 -11.28 -8.70
N PHE A 42 -7.42 -10.91 -9.41
CA PHE A 42 -8.59 -10.24 -8.84
C PHE A 42 -9.88 -11.05 -9.01
N ASN A 43 -9.77 -12.38 -9.11
CA ASN A 43 -10.92 -13.26 -9.02
C ASN A 43 -11.37 -13.40 -7.55
N PHE A 44 -12.42 -12.67 -7.19
CA PHE A 44 -13.01 -12.71 -5.85
C PHE A 44 -13.79 -13.99 -5.54
N PHE A 45 -14.14 -14.77 -6.56
CA PHE A 45 -14.95 -15.99 -6.46
C PHE A 45 -14.12 -17.26 -6.74
N GLN A 46 -12.82 -17.21 -6.48
CA GLN A 46 -11.94 -18.37 -6.63
C GLN A 46 -12.32 -19.50 -5.67
N ASP A 47 -12.22 -20.75 -6.12
CA ASP A 47 -12.48 -21.92 -5.30
C ASP A 47 -11.36 -22.12 -4.26
N ILE A 48 -11.74 -22.38 -3.00
CA ILE A 48 -10.77 -22.61 -1.91
C ILE A 48 -10.37 -24.08 -1.91
N GLY A 49 -9.22 -24.41 -2.51
CA GLY A 49 -8.66 -25.77 -2.51
C GLY A 49 -7.52 -26.00 -1.51
N PRO A 50 -7.01 -27.23 -1.39
CA PRO A 50 -6.19 -27.70 -0.25
C PRO A 50 -4.70 -27.24 -0.29
N ASN A 51 -4.40 -26.07 -0.85
CA ASN A 51 -3.01 -25.64 -1.11
C ASN A 51 -2.54 -24.57 -0.12
N TYR A 52 -2.13 -25.02 1.07
CA TYR A 52 -1.81 -24.21 2.24
C TYR A 52 -0.46 -23.44 2.21
N LEU A 53 0.36 -23.60 1.16
CA LEU A 53 1.72 -23.03 1.09
C LEU A 53 1.97 -22.10 -0.11
N GLY A 54 0.93 -21.75 -0.87
CA GLY A 54 1.12 -20.98 -2.10
C GLY A 54 -0.14 -20.65 -2.87
N GLY A 55 -1.33 -20.80 -2.26
CA GLY A 55 -2.62 -20.50 -2.87
C GLY A 55 -2.88 -21.30 -4.15
N GLN A 56 -4.09 -21.21 -4.68
CA GLN A 56 -4.36 -21.66 -6.05
C GLN A 56 -3.84 -20.67 -7.11
N LEU A 57 -3.51 -19.44 -6.70
CA LEU A 57 -3.10 -18.36 -7.58
C LEU A 57 -1.69 -18.60 -8.13
N ASP A 58 -1.60 -18.65 -9.46
CA ASP A 58 -0.34 -18.69 -10.18
C ASP A 58 0.52 -17.44 -9.91
N LEU A 59 1.80 -17.54 -10.28
CA LEU A 59 2.76 -16.46 -10.06
C LEU A 59 2.35 -15.15 -10.75
N GLU A 60 1.82 -15.20 -11.98
CA GLU A 60 1.44 -14.00 -12.73
C GLU A 60 0.24 -13.29 -12.07
N SER A 61 -0.70 -14.07 -11.52
CA SER A 61 -1.84 -13.55 -10.75
C SER A 61 -1.39 -12.84 -9.48
N ARG A 62 -0.48 -13.45 -8.71
CA ARG A 62 0.09 -12.82 -7.50
C ARG A 62 0.95 -11.60 -7.85
N THR A 63 1.69 -11.67 -8.95
CA THR A 63 2.46 -10.53 -9.49
C THR A 63 1.52 -9.37 -9.80
N ALA A 64 0.37 -9.63 -10.44
CA ALA A 64 -0.64 -8.61 -10.71
C ALA A 64 -1.13 -7.93 -9.43
N ILE A 65 -1.41 -8.70 -8.37
CA ILE A 65 -1.83 -8.18 -7.06
C ILE A 65 -0.75 -7.25 -6.48
N HIS A 66 0.48 -7.76 -6.34
CA HIS A 66 1.56 -7.01 -5.70
C HIS A 66 1.93 -5.75 -6.51
N PHE A 67 1.98 -5.87 -7.84
CA PHE A 67 2.21 -4.74 -8.73
C PHE A 67 1.12 -3.67 -8.60
N THR A 68 -0.16 -4.08 -8.53
CA THR A 68 -1.28 -3.14 -8.33
C THR A 68 -1.16 -2.40 -7.01
N HIS A 69 -0.80 -3.08 -5.92
CA HIS A 69 -0.54 -2.43 -4.64
C HIS A 69 0.60 -1.40 -4.73
N ARG A 70 1.69 -1.72 -5.44
CA ARG A 70 2.83 -0.79 -5.64
C ARG A 70 2.42 0.44 -6.46
N MET A 71 1.65 0.26 -7.53
CA MET A 71 1.14 1.38 -8.33
C MET A 71 0.14 2.24 -7.54
N GLY A 72 -0.75 1.60 -6.78
CA GLY A 72 -1.64 2.29 -5.86
C GLY A 72 -0.88 3.12 -4.81
N ALA A 73 0.22 2.58 -4.26
CA ALA A 73 1.07 3.30 -3.31
C ALA A 73 1.68 4.55 -3.94
N LEU A 74 2.13 4.48 -5.20
CA LEU A 74 2.65 5.63 -5.94
C LEU A 74 1.57 6.70 -6.11
N VAL A 75 0.37 6.32 -6.56
CA VAL A 75 -0.76 7.26 -6.76
C VAL A 75 -1.16 7.92 -5.44
N VAL A 76 -1.30 7.15 -4.36
CA VAL A 76 -1.62 7.68 -3.03
C VAL A 76 -0.53 8.61 -2.53
N SER A 77 0.74 8.26 -2.72
CA SER A 77 1.87 9.09 -2.27
C SER A 77 1.87 10.44 -2.97
N LEU A 78 1.71 10.46 -4.31
CA LEU A 78 1.63 11.71 -5.07
C LEU A 78 0.46 12.57 -4.61
N PHE A 79 -0.73 11.97 -4.43
CA PHE A 79 -1.91 12.69 -3.98
C PHE A 79 -1.72 13.28 -2.57
N LEU A 80 -1.19 12.51 -1.62
CA LEU A 80 -0.99 12.96 -0.24
C LEU A 80 0.13 13.99 -0.13
N SER A 81 1.19 13.88 -0.95
CA SER A 81 2.21 14.94 -1.04
C SER A 81 1.63 16.24 -1.59
N PHE A 82 0.76 16.16 -2.60
CA PHE A 82 0.04 17.34 -3.11
C PHE A 82 -0.88 17.96 -2.05
N LEU A 83 -1.64 17.12 -1.32
CA LEU A 83 -2.49 17.57 -0.22
C LEU A 83 -1.66 18.24 0.88
N ALA A 84 -0.55 17.62 1.29
CA ALA A 84 0.34 18.18 2.29
C ALA A 84 0.93 19.53 1.85
N TRP A 85 1.23 19.69 0.56
CA TRP A 85 1.68 20.97 0.00
C TRP A 85 0.61 22.05 0.05
N LYS A 86 -0.66 21.72 -0.25
CA LYS A 86 -1.78 22.66 -0.09
C LYS A 86 -1.95 23.09 1.37
N ILE A 87 -2.01 22.12 2.30
CA ILE A 87 -2.10 22.38 3.75
C ILE A 87 -0.94 23.26 4.23
N TYR A 88 0.26 23.03 3.70
CA TYR A 88 1.43 23.87 4.01
C TYR A 88 1.25 25.32 3.55
N LYS A 89 0.74 25.52 2.32
CA LYS A 89 0.46 26.85 1.76
C LYS A 89 -0.60 27.60 2.54
N ASP A 90 -1.58 26.89 3.10
CA ASP A 90 -2.64 27.46 3.94
C ASP A 90 -2.17 27.73 5.39
N ASN A 91 -0.85 27.80 5.63
CA ASN A 91 -0.20 28.04 6.92
C ASN A 91 -0.37 26.97 8.01
N TYR A 92 -0.96 25.81 7.72
CA TYR A 92 -1.05 24.68 8.66
C TYR A 92 0.20 23.80 8.64
N LYS A 93 1.38 24.39 8.87
CA LYS A 93 2.69 23.75 8.70
C LYS A 93 2.86 22.46 9.52
N ARG A 94 2.46 22.47 10.79
CA ARG A 94 2.59 21.29 11.68
C ARG A 94 1.77 20.11 11.16
N VAL A 95 0.59 20.38 10.61
CA VAL A 95 -0.29 19.35 10.05
C VAL A 95 0.34 18.74 8.80
N SER A 96 0.84 19.58 7.90
CA SER A 96 1.54 19.15 6.69
C SER A 96 2.78 18.30 7.00
N LEU A 97 3.62 18.75 7.96
CA LEU A 97 4.84 18.03 8.34
C LEU A 97 4.55 16.65 8.95
N ILE A 98 3.51 16.52 9.79
CA ILE A 98 3.10 15.23 10.34
C ILE A 98 2.59 14.31 9.22
N LEU A 99 1.77 14.81 8.31
CA LEU A 99 1.28 14.02 7.16
C LEU A 99 2.44 13.51 6.29
N MET A 100 3.39 14.39 5.96
CA MET A 100 4.58 14.01 5.17
C MET A 100 5.49 13.04 5.91
N GLY A 101 5.68 13.22 7.22
CA GLY A 101 6.45 12.30 8.05
C GLY A 101 5.84 10.90 8.09
N LEU A 102 4.53 10.79 8.34
CA LEU A 102 3.80 9.53 8.31
C LEU A 102 3.88 8.85 6.94
N LEU A 103 3.72 9.61 5.86
CA LEU A 103 3.81 9.09 4.50
C LEU A 103 5.22 8.57 4.19
N LEU A 104 6.26 9.34 4.53
CA LEU A 104 7.65 8.94 4.31
C LEU A 104 7.99 7.63 5.05
N VAL A 105 7.63 7.56 6.34
CA VAL A 105 7.82 6.34 7.14
C VAL A 105 7.08 5.16 6.51
N GLN A 106 5.85 5.36 6.05
CA GLN A 106 5.05 4.31 5.41
C GLN A 106 5.71 3.77 4.13
N ILE A 107 6.24 4.66 3.27
CA ILE A 107 6.95 4.29 2.04
C ILE A 107 8.23 3.50 2.40
N LEU A 108 9.02 4.00 3.35
CA LEU A 108 10.25 3.34 3.78
C LEU A 108 9.99 1.94 4.34
N LEU A 109 8.95 1.78 5.17
CA LEU A 109 8.53 0.47 5.69
C LEU A 109 8.05 -0.46 4.56
N GLY A 110 7.32 0.07 3.58
CA GLY A 110 6.84 -0.68 2.41
C GLY A 110 8.00 -1.22 1.56
N VAL A 111 8.98 -0.36 1.25
CA VAL A 111 10.20 -0.77 0.53
C VAL A 111 11.04 -1.75 1.35
N SER A 112 11.14 -1.53 2.67
CA SER A 112 11.86 -2.43 3.58
C SER A 112 11.27 -3.84 3.59
N ASN A 113 9.94 -3.98 3.49
CA ASN A 113 9.30 -5.30 3.36
C ASN A 113 9.74 -6.05 2.10
N ILE A 114 10.07 -5.35 1.01
CA ILE A 114 10.58 -5.98 -0.21
C ILE A 114 12.05 -6.38 -0.02
N ILE A 115 12.89 -5.41 0.39
CA ILE A 115 14.35 -5.59 0.49
C ILE A 115 14.73 -6.67 1.51
N PHE A 116 14.06 -6.67 2.67
CA PHE A 116 14.35 -7.60 3.76
C PHE A 116 13.49 -8.87 3.74
N GLN A 117 12.75 -9.12 2.66
CA GLN A 117 11.95 -10.33 2.47
C GLN A 117 10.88 -10.53 3.57
N LEU A 118 10.09 -9.48 3.81
CA LEU A 118 8.91 -9.47 4.67
C LEU A 118 9.18 -9.90 6.13
N PRO A 119 10.13 -9.26 6.86
CA PRO A 119 10.33 -9.58 8.26
C PRO A 119 9.11 -9.13 9.07
N LEU A 120 8.65 -10.00 9.98
CA LEU A 120 7.39 -9.82 10.71
C LEU A 120 7.23 -8.43 11.35
N LEU A 121 8.28 -7.94 12.01
CA LEU A 121 8.24 -6.65 12.68
C LEU A 121 8.04 -5.47 11.71
N ILE A 122 8.66 -5.51 10.53
CA ILE A 122 8.50 -4.45 9.51
C ILE A 122 7.11 -4.55 8.87
N ALA A 123 6.61 -5.76 8.64
CA ALA A 123 5.27 -5.97 8.12
C ALA A 123 4.20 -5.44 9.10
N VAL A 124 4.34 -5.73 10.39
CA VAL A 124 3.45 -5.18 11.43
C VAL A 124 3.55 -3.66 11.52
N ALA A 125 4.78 -3.13 11.55
CA ALA A 125 5.00 -1.68 11.58
C ALA A 125 4.38 -0.97 10.35
N HIS A 126 4.50 -1.58 9.17
CA HIS A 126 3.88 -1.05 7.94
C HIS A 126 2.35 -1.01 8.04
N ASN A 127 1.72 -2.03 8.61
CA ASN A 127 0.27 -2.04 8.82
C ASN A 127 -0.16 -0.96 9.83
N LEU A 128 0.57 -0.82 10.94
CA LEU A 128 0.33 0.22 11.94
C LEU A 128 0.55 1.63 11.38
N GLY A 129 1.54 1.82 10.51
CA GLY A 129 1.76 3.09 9.82
C GLY A 129 0.61 3.43 8.87
N GLY A 130 0.07 2.45 8.15
CA GLY A 130 -1.14 2.61 7.33
C GLY A 130 -2.36 3.02 8.15
N LEU A 131 -2.59 2.36 9.29
CA LEU A 131 -3.64 2.70 10.24
C LEU A 131 -3.47 4.13 10.81
N SER A 132 -2.24 4.49 11.17
CA SER A 132 -1.92 5.82 11.70
C SER A 132 -2.21 6.90 10.67
N LEU A 133 -1.84 6.66 9.41
CA LEU A 133 -2.04 7.61 8.32
C LEU A 133 -3.53 7.82 8.00
N ILE A 134 -4.33 6.75 7.94
CA ILE A 134 -5.77 6.90 7.70
C ILE A 134 -6.48 7.56 8.89
N THR A 135 -6.12 7.20 10.12
CA THR A 135 -6.66 7.82 11.34
C THR A 135 -6.36 9.31 11.36
N TYR A 136 -5.12 9.69 11.02
CA TYR A 136 -4.73 11.08 10.93
C TYR A 136 -5.57 11.87 9.92
N LEU A 137 -5.77 11.32 8.72
CA LEU A 137 -6.61 11.94 7.69
C LEU A 137 -8.08 12.04 8.10
N MET A 138 -8.62 11.05 8.82
CA MET A 138 -9.98 11.10 9.35
C MET A 138 -10.13 12.23 10.37
N VAL A 139 -9.21 12.35 11.33
CA VAL A 139 -9.23 13.43 12.32
C VAL A 139 -9.15 14.80 11.65
N LEU A 140 -8.30 14.96 10.63
CA LEU A 140 -8.25 16.20 9.85
C LEU A 140 -9.55 16.50 9.12
N ARG A 141 -10.19 15.49 8.53
CA ARG A 141 -11.47 15.66 7.85
C ARG A 141 -12.57 16.08 8.82
N PHE A 142 -12.66 15.45 9.99
CA PHE A 142 -13.65 15.80 11.01
C PHE A 142 -13.47 17.25 11.48
N ARG A 143 -12.24 17.65 11.84
CA ARG A 143 -11.96 19.03 12.25
C ARG A 143 -12.33 20.06 11.18
N TYR A 144 -12.02 19.76 9.92
CA TYR A 144 -12.37 20.65 8.80
C TYR A 144 -13.88 20.76 8.58
N GLN A 145 -14.65 19.72 8.90
CA GLN A 145 -16.11 19.77 8.83
C GLN A 145 -16.72 20.55 10.01
N ASP A 146 -16.12 20.51 11.19
CA ASP A 146 -16.59 21.28 12.35
C ASP A 146 -16.31 22.79 12.20
N ASP A 147 -15.27 23.16 11.43
CA ASP A 147 -14.89 24.55 11.18
C ASP A 147 -15.72 25.25 10.07
N ASN A 148 -16.61 24.54 9.34
CA ASN A 148 -17.46 25.07 8.26
C ASN A 148 -18.95 24.95 8.57
#